data_AF-A0A502FWH9-F1
#
_entry.id   AF-A0A502FWH9-F1
#
_cell.length_a   1.000
_cell.length_b   1.000
_cell.length_c   1.000
_cell.angle_alpha   90.00
_cell.angle_beta   90.00
_cell.angle_gamma   90.00
#
_symmetry.space_group_name_H-M   'P 1'
#
loop_
_entity.id
_entity.type
_entity.pdbx_description
1 polymer ?
#
loop_
_entity_poly.entity_id
_entity_poly.type
_entity_poly.pdbx_seq_one_letter_code
_entity_poly.pdbx_strand_id
1 'polypeptide(L)' 'MSLRSGSDCRLQSELRSVLATLQCLSDYAAEQGDSRSSSILGNAAGLLELSLVTPGAQVPMRPTVPTREQLAAALA' A
#
# COMPACT_ATOMS: atom_id res chain seq x y z
N MET A 1 -0.11 16.00 19.16
CA MET A 1 0.26 15.82 17.74
C MET A 1 1.06 14.53 17.58
N SER A 2 0.49 13.60 16.81
CA SER A 2 1.08 12.50 16.00
C SER A 2 2.53 12.00 16.22
N LEU A 3 2.87 11.47 17.40
CA LEU A 3 4.08 10.63 17.52
C LEU A 3 3.90 9.25 16.86
N ARG A 4 2.64 8.75 16.78
CA ARG A 4 2.31 7.46 16.13
C ARG A 4 2.53 7.50 14.61
N SER A 5 2.15 8.59 13.94
CA SER A 5 2.37 8.71 12.49
C SER A 5 3.84 8.68 12.08
N GLY A 6 4.76 9.18 12.91
CA GLY A 6 6.20 9.19 12.59
C GLY A 6 6.81 7.79 12.60
N SER A 7 6.46 6.96 13.60
CA SER A 7 6.90 5.56 13.66
C SER A 7 6.29 4.72 12.53
N ASP A 8 5.03 4.97 12.20
CA ASP A 8 4.33 4.26 11.13
C ASP A 8 4.93 4.58 9.75
N CYS A 9 5.31 5.84 9.51
CA CYS A 9 5.99 6.24 8.28
C CYS A 9 7.36 5.56 8.12
N ARG A 10 8.16 5.49 9.20
CA ARG A 10 9.46 4.81 9.16
C ARG A 10 9.28 3.31 8.92
N LEU A 11 8.36 2.67 9.65
CA LEU A 11 8.07 1.25 9.48
C LEU A 11 7.62 0.94 8.05
N GLN A 12 6.75 1.75 7.45
CA GLN A 12 6.35 1.58 6.05
C GLN A 12 7.52 1.74 5.07
N SER A 13 8.44 2.67 5.34
CA SER A 13 9.65 2.83 4.52
C SER A 13 10.54 1.59 4.58
N GLU A 14 10.75 1.04 5.77
CA GLU A 14 11.53 -0.19 5.97
C GLU A 14 10.84 -1.38 5.29
N LEU A 15 9.52 -1.54 5.44
CA LEU A 15 8.77 -2.62 4.79
C LEU A 15 8.82 -2.51 3.26
N ARG A 16 8.79 -1.30 2.68
CA ARG A 16 8.99 -1.10 1.23
C ARG A 16 10.41 -1.47 0.78
N SER A 17 11.42 -1.17 1.59
CA SER A 17 12.81 -1.57 1.32
C SER A 17 12.98 -3.09 1.33
N VAL A 18 12.38 -3.76 2.33
CA VAL A 18 12.37 -5.22 2.43
C VAL A 18 11.63 -5.84 1.25
N LEU A 19 10.49 -5.29 0.84
CA LEU A 19 9.74 -5.76 -0.33
C LEU A 19 10.60 -5.71 -1.59
N ALA A 20 11.27 -4.58 -1.85
CA ALA A 20 12.16 -4.45 -3.01
C ALA A 20 13.31 -5.46 -2.98
N THR A 21 13.87 -5.73 -1.78
CA THR A 21 14.92 -6.73 -1.61
C THR A 21 14.41 -8.14 -1.93
N LEU A 22 13.22 -8.50 -1.44
CA LEU A 22 12.62 -9.82 -1.71
C LEU A 22 12.32 -10.03 -3.19
N GLN A 23 11.81 -9.00 -3.88
CA GLN A 23 11.57 -9.03 -5.32
C GLN A 23 12.89 -9.25 -6.09
N CYS A 24 13.92 -8.45 -5.78
CA CYS A 24 15.25 -8.58 -6.40
C CYS A 24 15.85 -9.98 -6.19
N LEU A 25 15.75 -10.54 -4.98
CA LEU A 25 16.24 -11.89 -4.71
C LEU A 25 15.40 -12.98 -5.41
N SER A 26 14.10 -12.77 -5.55
CA SER A 26 13.21 -13.69 -6.28
C SER A 26 13.56 -13.74 -7.77
N ASP A 27 13.82 -12.58 -8.37
CA ASP A 27 14.27 -12.44 -9.76
C ASP A 27 15.64 -13.08 -9.95
N TYR A 28 16.60 -12.77 -9.06
CA TYR A 28 17.92 -13.40 -9.08
C TYR A 28 17.84 -14.93 -8.97
N ALA A 29 17.01 -15.46 -8.06
CA ALA A 29 16.82 -16.90 -7.94
C ALA A 29 16.21 -17.52 -9.21
N ALA A 30 15.29 -16.81 -9.87
CA ALA A 30 14.72 -17.24 -11.14
C ALA A 30 15.77 -17.28 -12.26
N GLU A 31 16.62 -16.25 -12.35
CA GLU A 31 17.73 -16.18 -13.33
C GLU A 31 18.73 -17.33 -13.13
N GLN A 32 18.95 -17.75 -11.88
CA GLN A 32 19.81 -18.88 -11.55
C GLN A 32 19.14 -20.25 -11.69
N GLY A 33 17.87 -20.30 -12.10
CA GLY A 33 17.11 -21.54 -12.25
C GLY A 33 16.66 -22.17 -10.92
N ASP A 34 16.81 -21.48 -9.79
CA ASP A 34 16.31 -21.90 -8.49
C ASP A 34 14.83 -21.52 -8.33
N SER A 35 13.97 -22.29 -8.97
CA SER A 35 12.52 -22.10 -8.97
C SER A 35 11.90 -22.17 -7.57
N ARG A 36 12.51 -22.95 -6.66
CA ARG A 36 12.02 -23.10 -5.29
C ARG A 36 12.26 -21.81 -4.49
N SER A 37 13.49 -21.30 -4.51
CA SER A 37 13.83 -20.07 -3.80
C SER A 37 13.09 -18.88 -4.40
N SER A 38 13.00 -18.80 -5.74
CA SER A 38 12.23 -17.76 -6.43
C SER A 38 10.76 -17.74 -5.97
N SER A 39 10.11 -18.91 -5.90
CA SER A 39 8.72 -19.03 -5.44
C SER A 39 8.54 -18.63 -3.98
N ILE A 40 9.45 -19.03 -3.09
CA ILE A 40 9.37 -18.67 -1.66
C ILE A 40 9.50 -17.16 -1.49
N LEU A 41 10.49 -16.55 -2.16
CA LEU A 41 10.77 -15.12 -2.07
C LEU A 41 9.64 -14.29 -2.69
N GLY A 42 9.09 -14.73 -3.83
CA GLY A 42 7.95 -14.09 -4.48
C GLY A 42 6.69 -14.15 -3.62
N ASN A 43 6.41 -15.29 -2.98
CA ASN A 43 5.29 -15.42 -2.06
C ASN A 43 5.46 -14.52 -0.82
N ALA A 44 6.67 -14.45 -0.27
CA ALA A 44 6.97 -13.56 0.85
C ALA A 44 6.79 -12.07 0.46
N ALA A 45 7.23 -11.68 -0.75
CA ALA A 45 7.00 -10.36 -1.29
C ALA A 45 5.50 -10.04 -1.44
N GLY A 46 4.71 -10.95 -2.01
CA GLY A 46 3.26 -10.78 -2.15
C GLY A 46 2.54 -10.62 -0.81
N LEU A 47 2.89 -11.41 0.20
CA LEU A 47 2.31 -11.28 1.54
C LEU A 47 2.68 -9.95 2.22
N LEU A 48 3.90 -9.47 2.01
CA LEU A 48 4.36 -8.19 2.52
C LEU A 48 3.65 -7.02 1.82
N GLU A 49 3.43 -7.11 0.52
CA GLU A 49 2.71 -6.11 -0.27
C GLU A 49 1.27 -5.92 0.22
N LEU A 50 0.57 -7.00 0.58
CA LEU A 50 -0.77 -6.94 1.19
C LEU A 50 -0.79 -6.22 2.55
N SER A 51 0.35 -6.20 3.25
CA SER A 51 0.50 -5.56 4.56
C SER A 51 0.87 -4.08 4.44
N LEU A 52 1.28 -3.62 3.27
CA LEU A 52 1.64 -2.23 3.04
C LEU A 52 0.39 -1.39 2.80
N VAL A 53 0.27 -0.29 3.54
CA VAL A 53 -0.76 0.73 3.26
C VAL A 53 -0.40 1.39 1.93
N THR A 54 -1.23 1.18 0.92
CA THR A 54 -1.12 1.87 -0.36
C THR A 54 -1.54 3.33 -0.16
N PRO A 55 -0.64 4.31 -0.35
CA PRO A 55 -1.02 5.71 -0.25
C PRO A 55 -1.92 6.05 -1.45
N GLY A 56 -3.23 5.96 -1.24
CA GLY A 56 -4.23 6.16 -2.30
C GLY A 56 -5.65 5.76 -1.90
N ALA A 57 -5.81 4.83 -0.95
CA ALA A 57 -7.13 4.46 -0.43
C ALA A 57 -7.60 5.39 0.70
N GLN A 58 -7.44 6.71 0.56
CA GLN A 58 -8.32 7.64 1.27
C GLN A 58 -9.62 7.69 0.47
N VAL A 59 -10.49 6.70 0.68
CA VAL A 59 -11.90 6.85 0.31
C VAL A 59 -12.38 8.11 1.02
N PRO A 60 -12.90 9.13 0.31
CA PRO A 60 -13.50 10.28 0.95
C PRO A 60 -14.69 9.78 1.79
N MET A 61 -14.46 9.51 3.08
CA MET A 61 -15.53 9.21 4.04
C MET A 61 -16.25 10.51 4.40
N ARG A 62 -16.98 11.06 3.44
CA ARG A 62 -18.18 11.86 3.68
C ARG A 62 -18.86 12.05 2.33
N PRO A 63 -20.10 11.58 2.14
CA PRO A 63 -20.91 12.15 1.09
C PRO A 63 -20.99 13.66 1.35
N THR A 64 -20.59 14.46 0.37
CA THR A 64 -20.75 15.91 0.41
C THR A 64 -22.24 16.19 0.62
N VAL A 65 -22.61 16.64 1.82
CA VAL A 65 -23.99 17.09 2.05
C VAL A 65 -24.16 18.36 1.24
N PRO A 66 -25.10 18.41 0.27
CA PRO A 66 -25.31 19.61 -0.53
C PRO A 66 -25.68 20.77 0.41
N THR A 67 -25.07 21.93 0.18
CA THR A 67 -25.45 23.14 0.91
C THR A 67 -26.90 23.51 0.59
N ARG A 68 -27.57 24.21 1.51
CA ARG A 68 -28.99 24.59 1.37
C ARG A 68 -29.29 25.30 0.04
N GLU A 69 -28.33 26.04 -0.49
CA GLU A 69 -28.42 26.74 -1.79
C GLU A 69 -28.40 25.77 -2.98
N GLN A 70 -27.59 24.70 -2.92
CA GLN A 70 -27.54 23.67 -3.96
C GLN A 70 -28.83 22.85 -4.01
N LEU A 71 -29.45 22.59 -2.84
CA LEU A 71 -30.74 21.94 -2.77
C LEU A 71 -31.86 22.83 -3.33
N ALA A 72 -31.82 24.13 -3.05
CA ALA A 72 -32.81 25.08 -3.56
C ALA A 72 -32.75 25.23 -5.10
N ALA A 73 -31.55 25.22 -5.68
CA ALA A 73 -31.37 25.31 -7.13
C ALA A 73 -31.81 24.05 -7.89
N ALA A 74 -31.76 22.87 -7.25
CA ALA A 74 -32.18 21.60 -7.86
C ALA A 74 -33.70 21.35 -7.80
N LEU A 75 -34.42 22.10 -6.97
CA LEU A 75 -35.87 21.99 -6.76
C LEU A 75 -36.68 23.08 -7.48
N ALA A 76 -36.00 24.01 -8.16
CA ALA A 76 -36.58 25.05 -9.00
C ALA A 76 -36.62 24.60 -10.47
#